data_AF-A0A0F9DZ78-F1
#
_entry.id   AF-A0A0F9DZ78-F1
#
_cell.length_a   1.000
_cell.length_b   1.000
_cell.length_c   1.000
_cell.angle_alpha   90.00
_cell.angle_beta   90.00
_cell.angle_gamma   90.00
#
_symmetry.space_group_name_H-M   'P 1'
#
loop_
_entity.id
_entity.type
_entity.pdbx_description
1 polymer ?
#
loop_
_entity_poly.entity_id
_entity_poly.type
_entity_poly.pdbx_seq_one_letter_code
_entity_poly.pdbx_strand_id
1 'polypeptide(L)' 'MSSVDGRISADWRRPAELERDLLGQIQAAAGELQRIECLDDEQRAEVHAILEAMAHDTQTHARIIGTYVSEKGDA' A
#
# COMPACT_ATOMS: atom_id res chain seq x y z
N MET A 1 -14.09 -28.56 -8.62
CA MET A 1 -13.64 -27.20 -9.00
C MET A 1 -12.90 -26.46 -7.88
N SER A 2 -12.60 -27.11 -6.73
CA SER A 2 -12.01 -26.48 -5.53
C SER A 2 -10.50 -26.13 -5.60
N SER A 3 -9.76 -26.56 -6.63
CA SER A 3 -8.29 -26.40 -6.66
C SER A 3 -7.79 -25.11 -7.32
N VAL A 4 -8.64 -24.38 -8.05
CA VAL A 4 -8.24 -23.15 -8.76
C VAL A 4 -8.38 -21.93 -7.85
N ASP A 5 -9.48 -21.84 -7.11
CA ASP A 5 -9.78 -20.70 -6.23
C ASP A 5 -8.83 -20.62 -5.02
N GLY A 6 -8.47 -21.76 -4.42
CA GLY A 6 -7.46 -21.81 -3.36
C GLY A 6 -6.05 -21.42 -3.81
N ARG A 7 -5.72 -21.59 -5.11
CA ARG A 7 -4.42 -21.18 -5.69
C ARG A 7 -4.39 -19.67 -5.92
N ILE A 8 -5.48 -19.12 -6.44
CA ILE A 8 -5.67 -17.68 -6.62
C ILE A 8 -5.55 -16.96 -5.27
N SER A 9 -6.23 -17.42 -4.22
CA SER A 9 -6.11 -16.84 -2.87
C SER A 9 -4.66 -16.83 -2.34
N ALA A 10 -3.88 -17.88 -2.59
CA ALA A 10 -2.48 -17.94 -2.19
C ALA A 10 -1.59 -16.95 -2.97
N ASP A 11 -1.85 -16.78 -4.28
CA ASP A 11 -1.09 -15.88 -5.16
C ASP A 11 -1.27 -14.40 -4.78
N TRP A 12 -2.41 -14.03 -4.18
CA TRP A 12 -2.71 -12.66 -3.76
C TRP A 12 -2.29 -12.29 -2.34
N ARG A 13 -1.87 -13.26 -1.50
CA ARG A 13 -1.36 -12.96 -0.15
C ARG A 13 -0.10 -12.10 -0.19
N ARG A 14 0.85 -12.46 -1.06
CA ARG A 14 2.13 -11.75 -1.16
C ARG A 14 1.94 -10.29 -1.64
N PRO A 15 1.15 -10.00 -2.69
CA PRO A 15 0.78 -8.63 -3.01
C PRO A 15 0.14 -7.86 -1.84
N ALA A 16 -0.76 -8.47 -1.07
CA ALA A 16 -1.38 -7.82 0.08
C ALA A 16 -0.38 -7.49 1.21
N GLU A 17 0.61 -8.35 1.42
CA GLU A 17 1.72 -8.10 2.34
C GLU A 17 2.60 -6.95 1.85
N LEU A 18 2.95 -6.95 0.55
CA LEU A 18 3.75 -5.89 -0.05
C LEU A 18 3.09 -4.52 0.05
N GLU A 19 1.78 -4.41 -0.22
CA GLU A 19 1.07 -3.13 -0.08
C GLU A 19 1.06 -2.65 1.39
N ARG A 20 0.94 -3.57 2.35
CA ARG A 20 0.98 -3.22 3.77
C ARG A 20 2.36 -2.72 4.20
N ASP A 21 3.41 -3.41 3.77
CA ASP A 21 4.79 -3.05 4.08
C ASP A 21 5.16 -1.71 3.42
N LEU A 22 4.72 -1.49 2.17
CA LEU A 22 4.90 -0.23 1.46
C LEU A 22 4.20 0.92 2.18
N LEU A 23 2.97 0.73 2.63
CA LEU A 23 2.25 1.75 3.41
C LEU A 23 3.02 2.14 4.68
N GLY A 24 3.55 1.15 5.40
CA GLY A 24 4.37 1.39 6.59
C GLY A 24 5.63 2.21 6.28
N GLN A 25 6.30 1.92 5.16
CA GLN A 25 7.48 2.67 4.71
C GLN A 25 7.13 4.11 4.30
N ILE A 26 6.02 4.31 3.61
CA ILE A 26 5.54 5.65 3.23
C ILE A 26 5.24 6.50 4.48
N GLN A 27 4.56 5.92 5.47
CA GLN A 27 4.27 6.60 6.74
C GLN A 27 5.53 6.94 7.53
N ALA A 28 6.52 6.05 7.55
CA ALA A 28 7.82 6.32 8.15
C ALA A 28 8.54 7.47 7.43
N ALA A 29 8.58 7.44 6.10
CA ALA A 29 9.18 8.50 5.28
C ALA A 29 8.49 9.85 5.50
N ALA A 30 7.15 9.88 5.61
CA ALA A 30 6.41 11.10 5.92
C ALA A 30 6.76 11.65 7.32
N GLY A 31 7.00 10.78 8.29
CA GLY A 31 7.49 11.17 9.62
C GLY A 31 8.92 11.71 9.60
N GLU A 32 9.80 11.13 8.78
CA GLU A 32 11.19 11.60 8.61
C GLU A 32 11.28 12.89 7.82
N LEU A 33 10.36 13.13 6.86
CA LEU A 33 10.32 14.33 6.04
C LEU A 33 10.37 15.60 6.89
N GLN A 34 9.73 15.62 8.06
CA GLN A 34 9.72 16.77 8.98
C GLN A 34 11.10 17.09 9.58
N ARG A 35 12.05 16.15 9.54
CA ARG A 35 13.40 16.28 10.11
C ARG A 35 14.46 16.65 9.08
N ILE A 36 14.10 16.68 7.79
CA ILE A 36 15.03 17.02 6.72
C ILE A 36 15.20 18.55 6.68
N GLU A 37 16.36 19.04 7.11
CA GLU A 37 16.65 20.47 7.22
C GLU A 37 17.01 21.14 5.88
N CYS A 38 17.39 20.35 4.86
CA CYS A 38 17.81 20.89 3.56
C CYS A 38 16.68 21.20 2.59
N LEU A 39 15.41 20.93 2.96
CA LEU A 39 14.23 21.24 2.15
C LEU A 39 13.60 22.54 2.64
N ASP A 40 13.30 23.44 1.70
CA ASP A 40 12.40 24.55 1.97
C ASP A 40 10.93 24.08 2.12
N ASP A 41 10.06 25.00 2.47
CA ASP A 41 8.65 24.68 2.74
C ASP A 41 7.90 24.21 1.48
N GLU A 42 8.26 24.72 0.29
CA GLU A 42 7.64 24.32 -0.98
C GLU A 42 8.04 22.90 -1.36
N GLN A 43 9.34 22.60 -1.31
CA GLN A 43 9.88 21.27 -1.56
C GLN A 43 9.34 20.25 -0.55
N ARG A 44 9.23 20.63 0.72
CA ARG A 44 8.67 19.76 1.76
C ARG A 44 7.20 19.48 1.50
N ALA A 45 6.42 20.49 1.12
CA ALA A 45 5.01 20.32 0.76
C ALA A 45 4.83 19.42 -0.48
N GLU A 46 5.69 19.56 -1.49
CA GLU A 46 5.66 18.72 -2.69
C GLU A 46 5.94 17.25 -2.35
N VAL A 47 7.01 16.97 -1.60
CA VAL A 47 7.34 15.60 -1.18
C VAL A 47 6.22 15.03 -0.30
N HIS A 48 5.64 15.83 0.59
CA HIS A 48 4.50 15.40 1.40
C HIS A 48 3.30 15.00 0.53
N ALA A 49 2.93 15.82 -0.45
CA ALA A 49 1.83 15.52 -1.36
C ALA A 49 2.06 14.24 -2.17
N ILE A 50 3.31 13.98 -2.59
CA ILE A 50 3.69 12.73 -3.26
C ILE A 50 3.49 11.53 -2.32
N LEU A 51 3.98 11.62 -1.08
CA LEU A 51 3.84 10.55 -0.10
C LEU A 51 2.36 10.29 0.25
N GLU A 52 1.53 11.33 0.35
CA GLU A 52 0.09 11.19 0.56
C GLU A 52 -0.60 10.49 -0.62
N ALA A 53 -0.26 10.86 -1.86
CA ALA A 53 -0.79 10.21 -3.04
C ALA A 53 -0.40 8.72 -3.09
N MET A 54 0.87 8.40 -2.82
CA MET A 54 1.34 7.03 -2.75
C MET A 54 0.64 6.23 -1.65
N ALA A 55 0.43 6.82 -0.46
CA ALA A 55 -0.30 6.17 0.61
C ALA A 55 -1.75 5.86 0.22
N HIS A 56 -2.40 6.79 -0.48
CA HIS A 56 -3.76 6.61 -0.97
C HIS A 56 -3.86 5.47 -1.99
N ASP A 57 -2.94 5.43 -2.95
CA ASP A 57 -2.90 4.39 -3.99
C ASP A 57 -2.66 3.00 -3.38
N THR A 58 -1.67 2.88 -2.49
CA THR A 58 -1.37 1.64 -1.77
C THR A 58 -2.56 1.15 -0.93
N GLN A 59 -3.27 2.04 -0.24
CA GLN A 59 -4.48 1.69 0.50
C GLN A 59 -5.60 1.21 -0.43
N THR A 60 -5.72 1.83 -1.61
CA THR A 60 -6.70 1.44 -2.62
C THR A 60 -6.38 0.07 -3.20
N HIS A 61 -5.12 -0.21 -3.53
CA HIS A 61 -4.67 -1.54 -3.98
C HIS A 61 -4.93 -2.61 -2.94
N ALA A 62 -4.56 -2.35 -1.67
CA ALA A 62 -4.82 -3.28 -0.57
C ALA A 62 -6.31 -3.61 -0.42
N ARG A 63 -7.18 -2.61 -0.61
CA ARG A 63 -8.64 -2.83 -0.60
C ARG A 63 -9.10 -3.69 -1.76
N ILE A 64 -8.65 -3.43 -2.99
CA ILE A 64 -8.99 -4.22 -4.19
C ILE A 64 -8.54 -5.68 -4.00
N ILE A 65 -7.31 -5.90 -3.54
CA ILE A 65 -6.77 -7.23 -3.27
C ILE A 65 -7.61 -7.93 -2.19
N GLY A 66 -7.94 -7.23 -1.11
CA GLY A 66 -8.78 -7.75 -0.03
C GLY A 66 -10.17 -8.20 -0.51
N THR A 67 -10.84 -7.38 -1.32
CA THR A 67 -12.11 -7.75 -1.96
C THR A 67 -11.96 -8.99 -2.83
N TYR A 68 -10.94 -9.02 -3.69
CA TYR A 68 -10.72 -10.14 -4.61
C TYR A 68 -10.41 -11.46 -3.90
N VAL A 69 -9.60 -11.43 -2.83
CA VAL A 69 -9.31 -12.60 -2.00
C VAL A 69 -10.55 -13.08 -1.27
N SER A 70 -11.41 -12.18 -0.79
CA SER A 70 -12.63 -12.54 -0.05
C SER A 70 -13.67 -13.16 -0.98
N GLU A 71 -13.90 -12.57 -2.15
CA GLU A 71 -14.86 -13.07 -3.15
C GLU A 71 -14.45 -14.42 -3.77
N LYS A 72 -13.14 -14.74 -3.79
CA LYS A 72 -12.60 -15.98 -4.34
C LYS A 72 -12.20 -17.01 -3.28
N GLY A 73 -12.16 -16.63 -2.00
CA GLY A 73 -11.84 -17.53 -0.89
C GLY A 73 -13.04 -18.26 -0.28
N ASP A 74 -14.25 -17.70 -0.44
CA ASP A 74 -15.49 -18.21 0.16
C ASP A 74 -16.41 -18.99 -0.82
N ALA A 75 -15.91 -19.35 -2.01
CA ALA A 75 -16.62 -20.15 -3.03
C ALA A 75 -16.03 -21.56 -3.19
#